data_AF-A0A1E3S326-F1
#
_entry.id   AF-A0A1E3S326-F1
#
_cell.length_a   1.000
_cell.length_b   1.000
_cell.length_c   1.000
_cell.angle_alpha   90.00
_cell.angle_beta   90.00
_cell.angle_gamma   90.00
#
_symmetry.space_group_name_H-M   'P 1'
#
loop_
_entity.id
_entity.type
_entity.pdbx_description
1 polymer ?
#
loop_
_entity_poly.entity_id
_entity_poly.type
_entity_poly.pdbx_seq_one_letter_code
_entity_poly.pdbx_strand_id
1 'polypeptide(L)'
;MAAVSLPVLVHPPTAHAEDVVTYEVASDTVTVADIEYQTSTGRMSAGSVALPWRIDTAVRTVDGPPPHGSQVRADWRRDAAPRRWVSVRVIHRGKVICQNTLDIGGAACYGAVRRIT
;
A
#
# COMPACT_ATOMS: atom_id res chain seq x y z
N MET A 1 40.79 -42.80 -3.86
CA MET A 1 39.78 -41.90 -3.27
C MET A 1 39.02 -41.26 -4.41
N ALA A 2 37.78 -41.68 -4.67
CA ALA A 2 36.95 -41.14 -5.74
C ALA A 2 36.08 -40.00 -5.16
N ALA A 3 36.25 -38.79 -5.68
CA ALA A 3 35.46 -37.62 -5.27
C ALA A 3 34.11 -37.64 -5.99
N VAL A 4 33.04 -37.82 -5.22
CA VAL A 4 31.65 -37.72 -5.71
C VAL A 4 31.27 -36.25 -5.70
N SER A 5 31.08 -35.66 -6.88
CA SER A 5 30.58 -34.28 -7.02
C SER A 5 29.05 -34.30 -7.11
N LEU A 6 28.38 -33.73 -6.12
CA LEU A 6 26.93 -33.57 -6.11
C LEU A 6 26.53 -32.31 -6.90
N PRO A 7 25.59 -32.40 -7.85
CA PRO A 7 25.10 -31.23 -8.57
C PRO A 7 24.23 -30.37 -7.65
N VAL A 8 24.58 -29.09 -7.52
CA VAL A 8 23.76 -28.09 -6.82
C VAL A 8 22.66 -27.60 -7.78
N LEU A 9 21.40 -27.91 -7.46
CA LEU A 9 20.24 -27.32 -8.13
C LEU A 9 20.08 -25.86 -7.65
N VAL A 10 20.74 -24.94 -8.34
CA VAL A 10 20.55 -23.50 -8.16
C VAL A 10 19.19 -23.13 -8.74
N HIS A 11 18.21 -22.89 -7.87
CA HIS A 11 16.94 -22.29 -8.28
C HIS A 11 17.20 -20.80 -8.55
N PRO A 12 16.99 -20.29 -9.77
CA PRO A 12 17.10 -18.87 -10.00
C PRO A 12 16.06 -18.14 -9.14
N PRO A 13 16.39 -16.97 -8.56
CA PRO A 13 15.42 -16.17 -7.84
C PRO A 13 14.27 -15.83 -8.79
N THR A 14 13.04 -16.02 -8.34
CA THR A 14 11.85 -15.59 -9.09
C THR A 14 11.93 -14.08 -9.26
N ALA A 15 12.21 -13.62 -10.48
CA ALA A 15 12.18 -12.21 -10.82
C ALA A 15 10.71 -11.77 -10.83
N HIS A 16 10.26 -11.17 -9.73
CA HIS A 16 9.03 -10.39 -9.77
C HIS A 16 9.36 -9.08 -10.50
N ALA A 17 8.63 -8.77 -11.57
CA ALA A 17 8.61 -7.41 -12.07
C ALA A 17 7.91 -6.58 -11.00
N GLU A 18 8.69 -6.03 -10.07
CA GLU A 18 8.17 -5.14 -9.04
C GLU A 18 7.61 -3.91 -9.75
N ASP A 19 6.27 -3.79 -9.77
CA ASP A 19 5.60 -2.60 -10.23
C ASP A 19 5.63 -1.56 -9.09
N VAL A 20 5.78 -0.29 -9.47
CA VAL A 20 5.73 0.83 -8.54
C VAL A 20 4.31 1.37 -8.48
N VAL A 21 3.78 1.50 -7.27
CA VAL A 21 2.54 2.21 -6.99
C VAL A 21 2.82 3.46 -6.19
N THR A 22 2.00 4.49 -6.39
CA THR A 22 1.93 5.60 -5.46
C THR A 22 0.77 5.39 -4.51
N TYR A 23 1.04 5.46 -3.21
CA TYR A 23 0.00 5.66 -2.21
C TYR A 23 -0.13 7.14 -1.88
N GLU A 24 -1.36 7.60 -1.76
CA GLU A 24 -1.68 8.96 -1.37
C GLU A 24 -2.79 8.93 -0.31
N VAL A 25 -2.62 9.72 0.74
CA VAL A 25 -3.60 9.96 1.79
C VAL A 25 -3.75 11.46 1.96
N ALA A 26 -4.96 11.97 1.77
CA ALA A 26 -5.23 13.40 1.78
C ALA A 26 -6.51 13.75 2.54
N SER A 27 -6.48 14.92 3.17
CA SER A 27 -7.63 15.53 3.82
C SER A 27 -7.41 17.04 3.89
N ASP A 28 -8.49 17.81 3.78
CA ASP A 28 -8.46 19.26 3.96
C ASP A 28 -8.69 19.67 5.44
N THR A 29 -9.08 18.72 6.30
CA THR A 29 -9.51 19.01 7.68
C THR A 29 -8.80 18.17 8.74
N VAL A 30 -8.42 16.94 8.40
CA VAL A 30 -7.61 16.07 9.27
C VAL A 30 -6.15 16.33 8.94
N THR A 31 -5.39 16.80 9.92
CA THR A 31 -3.99 17.19 9.72
C THR A 31 -3.00 16.06 9.93
N VAL A 32 -3.39 15.00 10.67
CA VAL A 32 -2.52 13.89 11.05
C VAL A 32 -3.28 12.56 10.95
N ALA A 33 -2.62 11.51 10.48
CA ALA A 33 -3.14 10.15 10.48
C ALA A 33 -2.03 9.11 10.72
N ASP A 34 -2.42 7.94 11.22
CA ASP A 34 -1.58 6.75 11.20
C ASP A 34 -1.79 6.00 9.88
N ILE A 35 -0.71 5.67 9.18
CA ILE A 35 -0.77 5.06 7.85
C ILE A 35 -0.08 3.69 7.86
N GLU A 36 -0.74 2.69 7.29
CA GLU A 36 -0.13 1.40 6.95
C GLU A 36 -0.18 1.19 5.45
N TYR A 37 0.89 0.67 4.86
CA TYR A 37 0.96 0.43 3.43
C TYR A 37 1.81 -0.79 3.08
N GLN A 38 1.53 -1.44 1.96
CA GLN A 38 2.29 -2.60 1.48
C GLN A 38 3.45 -2.19 0.59
N THR A 39 4.60 -2.80 0.81
CA THR A 39 5.79 -2.72 -0.04
C THR A 39 6.18 -4.13 -0.52
N SER A 40 7.17 -4.24 -1.40
CA SER A 40 7.67 -5.56 -1.80
C SER A 40 8.33 -6.34 -0.65
N THR A 41 8.80 -5.64 0.37
CA THR A 41 9.38 -6.23 1.59
C THR A 41 8.35 -6.59 2.66
N GLY A 42 7.08 -6.17 2.47
CA GLY A 42 5.98 -6.39 3.40
C GLY A 42 5.32 -5.09 3.84
N ARG A 43 4.53 -5.18 4.93
CA ARG A 43 3.76 -4.05 5.45
C ARG A 43 4.67 -3.09 6.21
N MET A 44 4.52 -1.80 5.90
CA MET A 44 5.15 -0.68 6.59
C MET A 44 4.10 0.11 7.37
N SER A 45 4.57 0.82 8.40
CA SER A 45 3.75 1.68 9.24
C SER A 45 4.42 3.05 9.39
N ALA A 46 3.65 4.10 9.20
CA ALA A 46 4.05 5.49 9.41
C ALA A 46 3.05 6.11 10.39
N GLY A 47 3.46 6.24 11.65
CA GLY A 47 2.60 6.76 12.71
C GLY A 47 2.59 8.28 12.76
N SER A 48 1.41 8.86 13.03
CA SER A 48 1.20 10.29 13.25
C SER A 48 1.84 11.19 12.19
N VAL A 49 1.66 10.85 10.92
CA VAL A 49 2.20 11.63 9.80
C VAL A 49 1.26 12.76 9.40
N ALA A 50 1.84 13.89 8.99
CA ALA A 50 1.07 15.03 8.50
C ALA A 50 0.42 14.72 7.14
N LEU A 51 -0.80 15.22 6.92
CA LEU A 51 -1.51 15.15 5.65
C LEU A 51 -1.37 16.47 4.86
N PRO A 52 -1.28 16.42 3.52
CA PRO A 52 -1.30 15.22 2.68
C PRO A 52 0.01 14.42 2.76
N TRP A 53 -0.13 13.09 2.74
CA TRP A 53 0.98 12.16 2.72
C TRP A 53 1.01 11.38 1.41
N ARG A 54 2.20 11.17 0.85
CA ARG A 54 2.39 10.48 -0.42
C ARG A 54 3.70 9.70 -0.43
N ILE A 55 3.70 8.48 -0.99
CA ILE A 55 4.90 7.68 -1.18
C ILE A 55 4.82 6.83 -2.45
N ASP A 56 5.93 6.72 -3.16
CA ASP A 56 6.12 5.73 -4.23
C ASP A 56 6.84 4.51 -3.66
N THR A 57 6.31 3.31 -3.91
CA THR A 57 6.95 2.06 -3.46
C THR A 57 6.73 0.93 -4.44
N ALA A 58 7.73 0.06 -4.54
CA ALA A 58 7.60 -1.25 -5.17
C ALA A 58 6.62 -2.12 -4.39
N VAL A 59 5.82 -2.91 -5.11
CA VAL A 59 4.96 -3.99 -4.57
C VAL A 59 5.16 -5.27 -5.37
N ARG A 60 4.88 -6.42 -4.77
CA ARG A 60 5.03 -7.72 -5.46
C ARG A 60 3.99 -7.89 -6.56
N THR A 61 2.76 -7.51 -6.28
CA THR A 61 1.65 -7.52 -7.24
C THR A 61 0.78 -6.28 -7.00
N VAL A 62 0.39 -5.58 -8.06
CA VAL A 62 -0.44 -4.38 -7.92
C VAL A 62 -1.87 -4.74 -7.57
N ASP A 63 -2.45 -5.68 -8.30
CA ASP A 63 -3.85 -6.13 -8.25
C ASP A 63 -4.04 -7.48 -7.53
N GLY A 64 -2.97 -8.04 -6.97
CA GLY A 64 -3.04 -9.27 -6.20
C GLY A 64 -3.76 -9.10 -4.86
N PRO A 65 -4.21 -10.20 -4.24
CA PRO A 65 -4.81 -10.15 -2.91
C PRO A 65 -3.75 -9.80 -1.83
N PRO A 66 -4.19 -9.26 -0.68
CA PRO A 66 -3.33 -9.21 0.51
C PRO A 66 -2.77 -10.60 0.86
N PRO A 67 -1.53 -10.68 1.40
CA PRO A 67 -0.69 -9.56 1.81
C PRO A 67 0.23 -9.02 0.71
N HIS A 68 0.20 -9.58 -0.51
CA HIS A 68 1.18 -9.26 -1.55
C HIS A 68 0.74 -8.13 -2.49
N GLY A 69 -0.58 -7.88 -2.54
CA GLY A 69 -1.21 -6.81 -3.29
C GLY A 69 -0.88 -5.40 -2.79
N SER A 70 -1.04 -4.41 -3.67
CA SER A 70 -1.01 -3.01 -3.25
C SER A 70 -2.15 -2.72 -2.26
N GLN A 71 -1.81 -2.09 -1.15
CA GLN A 71 -2.74 -1.78 -0.07
C GLN A 71 -2.25 -0.56 0.69
N VAL A 72 -3.17 0.36 1.01
CA VAL A 72 -2.94 1.47 1.91
C VAL A 72 -4.13 1.62 2.86
N ARG A 73 -3.86 1.92 4.12
CA ARG A 73 -4.84 2.19 5.16
C ARG A 73 -4.44 3.45 5.91
N ALA A 74 -5.42 4.31 6.19
CA ALA A 74 -5.29 5.45 7.07
C ALA A 74 -6.22 5.28 8.28
N ASP A 75 -5.75 5.64 9.45
CA ASP A 75 -6.48 5.69 10.71
C ASP A 75 -6.34 7.09 11.31
N TRP A 76 -7.45 7.73 11.61
CA TRP A 76 -7.52 9.04 12.26
C TRP A 76 -8.61 9.06 13.33
N ARG A 77 -8.86 7.92 13.98
CA ARG A 77 -9.99 7.76 14.91
C ARG A 77 -10.03 8.81 16.01
N ARG A 78 -8.87 9.34 16.43
CA ARG A 78 -8.78 10.40 17.44
C ARG A 78 -9.40 11.73 16.98
N ASP A 79 -9.38 11.99 15.68
CA ASP A 79 -9.85 13.24 15.07
C ASP A 79 -11.12 13.06 14.23
N ALA A 80 -11.70 11.86 14.23
CA ALA A 80 -12.89 11.51 13.47
C ALA A 80 -14.11 12.34 13.91
N ALA A 81 -14.77 12.97 12.94
CA ALA A 81 -16.02 13.70 13.15
C ALA A 81 -16.77 13.83 11.82
N PRO A 82 -18.10 14.09 11.83
CA PRO A 82 -18.84 14.34 10.59
C PRO A 82 -18.17 15.41 9.73
N ARG A 83 -18.03 15.13 8.42
CA ARG A 83 -17.34 15.97 7.43
C ARG A 83 -15.82 16.06 7.57
N ARG A 84 -15.19 15.31 8.47
CA ARG A 84 -13.72 15.17 8.51
C ARG A 84 -13.28 14.00 7.65
N TRP A 85 -13.38 14.22 6.34
CA TRP A 85 -13.09 13.23 5.32
C TRP A 85 -11.59 13.00 5.16
N VAL A 86 -11.18 11.74 5.04
CA VAL A 86 -9.86 11.36 4.56
C VAL A 86 -10.04 10.48 3.33
N SER A 87 -9.33 10.82 2.26
CA SER A 87 -9.28 10.03 1.03
C SER A 87 -7.98 9.24 0.98
N VAL A 88 -8.08 7.94 0.75
CA VAL A 88 -6.94 7.06 0.48
C VAL A 88 -6.96 6.60 -0.97
N ARG A 89 -5.81 6.64 -1.64
CA ARG A 89 -5.66 6.32 -3.06
C ARG A 89 -4.50 5.38 -3.31
N VAL A 90 -4.69 4.49 -4.29
CA VAL A 90 -3.62 3.72 -4.94
C VAL A 90 -3.58 4.14 -6.39
N ILE A 91 -2.41 4.61 -6.83
CA ILE A 91 -2.17 5.07 -8.19
C ILE A 91 -1.13 4.15 -8.83
N HIS A 92 -1.43 3.65 -10.02
CA HIS A 92 -0.51 2.83 -10.79
C HIS A 92 -0.45 3.38 -12.23
N ARG A 93 0.77 3.67 -12.71
CA ARG A 93 1.00 4.24 -14.06
C ARG A 93 0.16 5.51 -14.32
N GLY A 94 0.11 6.39 -13.32
CA GLY A 94 -0.65 7.64 -13.38
C GLY A 94 -2.17 7.50 -13.29
N LYS A 95 -2.71 6.28 -13.12
CA LYS A 95 -4.15 6.03 -12.99
C LYS A 95 -4.51 5.66 -11.56
N VAL A 96 -5.53 6.31 -11.02
CA VAL A 96 -6.14 5.90 -9.75
C VAL A 96 -6.84 4.55 -9.97
N ILE A 97 -6.32 3.49 -9.36
CA ILE A 97 -6.87 2.14 -9.44
C ILE A 97 -7.76 1.80 -8.25
N CYS A 98 -7.57 2.51 -7.14
CA CYS A 98 -8.42 2.48 -5.97
C CYS A 98 -8.45 3.86 -5.30
N GLN A 99 -9.64 4.34 -4.91
CA GLN A 99 -9.89 5.49 -4.07
C GLN A 99 -11.04 5.17 -3.10
N ASN A 100 -10.84 5.49 -1.83
CA ASN A 100 -11.88 5.38 -0.81
C ASN A 100 -11.84 6.60 0.11
N THR A 101 -12.97 7.29 0.23
CA THR A 101 -13.09 8.53 1.01
C THR A 101 -14.13 8.32 2.11
N LEU A 102 -13.73 8.47 3.38
CA LEU A 102 -14.60 8.23 4.54
C LEU A 102 -14.35 9.29 5.62
N ASP A 103 -15.32 9.54 6.49
CA ASP A 103 -15.22 10.45 7.65
C ASP A 103 -15.36 9.73 9.01
N ILE A 104 -15.38 8.39 9.00
CA ILE A 104 -15.61 7.54 10.19
C ILE A 104 -14.33 7.15 10.97
N GLY A 105 -13.20 7.82 10.72
CA GLY A 105 -11.94 7.57 11.44
C GLY A 105 -11.06 6.47 10.87
N GLY A 106 -11.42 5.85 9.75
CA GLY A 106 -10.57 4.90 9.07
C GLY A 106 -10.99 4.65 7.63
N ALA A 107 -10.00 4.53 6.74
CA ALA A 107 -10.21 4.19 5.34
C ALA A 107 -9.10 3.27 4.85
N ALA A 108 -9.46 2.35 3.95
CA ALA A 108 -8.51 1.44 3.32
C ALA A 108 -8.83 1.31 1.83
N CYS A 109 -7.76 1.10 1.06
CA CYS A 109 -7.81 0.79 -0.36
C CYS A 109 -6.94 -0.43 -0.65
N TYR A 110 -7.42 -1.28 -1.57
CA TYR A 110 -6.77 -2.49 -2.01
C TYR A 110 -6.75 -2.49 -3.54
N GLY A 111 -5.59 -2.62 -4.17
CA GLY A 111 -5.50 -2.61 -5.63
C GLY A 111 -6.29 -3.74 -6.31
N ALA A 112 -6.48 -4.87 -5.61
CA ALA A 112 -7.33 -5.98 -6.04
C ALA A 112 -8.82 -5.60 -6.17
N VAL A 113 -9.29 -4.61 -5.40
CA VAL A 113 -10.69 -4.18 -5.40
C VAL A 113 -10.76 -2.78 -6.00
N ARG A 114 -11.10 -2.73 -7.29
CA ARG A 114 -11.32 -1.45 -7.97
C ARG A 114 -12.52 -0.75 -7.35
N ARG A 115 -12.24 0.30 -6.61
CA ARG A 115 -13.24 1.17 -5.99
C ARG A 115 -12.79 2.60 -6.23
N ILE A 116 -13.67 3.47 -6.71
CA ILE A 116 -13.39 4.90 -6.84
C ILE A 116 -14.60 5.61 -6.23
N THR A 117 -14.46 6.03 -4.98
CA THR A 117 -15.52 6.71 -4.19
C THR A 117 -14.98 7.93 -3.49
#